data_AF-A0A7T0WGT9-F1
#
_entry.id   AF-A0A7T0WGT9-F1
#
_cell.length_a   1.000
_cell.length_b   1.000
_cell.length_c   1.000
_cell.angle_alpha   90.00
_cell.angle_beta   90.00
_cell.angle_gamma   90.00
#
_symmetry.space_group_name_H-M   'P 1'
#
loop_
_entity.id
_entity.type
_entity.pdbx_description
1 polymer ?
#
loop_
_entity_poly.entity_id
_entity_poly.type
_entity_poly.pdbx_seq_one_letter_code
_entity_poly.pdbx_strand_id
1 'polypeptide(L)'
;MELEITWKRAARIWWSYIWRNIIAIIGAVIIGAIAGGVLGFILGMLGASTDTIKLIVQPIGFLIGLGISIIPFKLILGKNFGEFRLVLMSTSEESNT
;
A
#
# COMPACT_ATOMS: atom_id res chain seq x y z
N MET A 1 -17.31 -19.35 15.84
CA MET A 1 -18.44 -19.32 14.88
C MET A 1 -18.03 -18.46 13.71
N GLU A 2 -18.09 -19.00 12.50
CA GLU A 2 -17.84 -18.23 11.29
C GLU A 2 -19.01 -17.28 11.02
N LEU A 3 -18.69 -16.07 10.54
CA LEU A 3 -19.67 -15.04 10.28
C LEU A 3 -19.90 -14.92 8.78
N GLU A 4 -21.16 -14.91 8.36
CA GLU A 4 -21.53 -14.70 6.96
C GLU A 4 -20.98 -13.36 6.42
N ILE A 5 -20.47 -13.38 5.19
CA ILE A 5 -19.94 -12.20 4.51
C ILE A 5 -21.12 -11.38 3.96
N THR A 6 -21.75 -10.58 4.82
CA THR A 6 -22.83 -9.69 4.40
C THR A 6 -22.29 -8.41 3.74
N TRP A 7 -23.06 -7.78 2.86
CA TRP A 7 -22.71 -6.51 2.24
C TRP A 7 -22.37 -5.41 3.25
N LYS A 8 -23.05 -5.37 4.40
CA LYS A 8 -22.76 -4.43 5.49
C LYS A 8 -21.38 -4.66 6.10
N ARG A 9 -20.93 -5.92 6.23
CA ARG A 9 -19.59 -6.25 6.74
C ARG A 9 -18.52 -5.97 5.68
N ALA A 10 -18.77 -6.32 4.43
CA ALA A 10 -17.90 -6.03 3.29
C ALA A 10 -17.66 -4.51 3.15
N ALA A 11 -18.70 -3.69 3.19
CA ALA A 11 -18.60 -2.23 3.12
C ALA A 11 -17.77 -1.63 4.28
N ARG A 12 -17.89 -2.17 5.50
CA ARG A 12 -17.07 -1.75 6.65
C ARG A 12 -15.59 -2.04 6.45
N ILE A 13 -15.25 -3.24 5.94
CA ILE A 13 -13.87 -3.63 5.63
C ILE A 13 -13.32 -2.75 4.51
N TRP A 14 -14.08 -2.60 3.43
CA TRP A 14 -13.72 -1.79 2.26
C TRP A 14 -13.48 -0.33 2.62
N TRP A 15 -14.37 0.28 3.41
CA TRP A 15 -14.19 1.66 3.86
C TRP A 15 -12.93 1.81 4.70
N SER A 16 -12.67 0.86 5.61
CA SER A 16 -11.44 0.83 6.41
C SER A 16 -10.18 0.75 5.55
N TYR A 17 -10.25 0.12 4.37
CA TYR A 17 -9.18 0.05 3.40
C TYR A 17 -9.00 1.34 2.62
N ILE A 18 -10.08 1.87 2.05
CA ILE A 18 -10.01 3.02 1.16
C ILE A 18 -9.37 4.24 1.80
N TRP A 19 -9.82 4.67 2.98
CA TRP A 19 -9.27 5.92 3.53
C TRP A 19 -7.80 5.78 3.93
N ARG A 20 -7.39 4.60 4.41
CA ARG A 20 -5.98 4.31 4.70
C ARG A 20 -5.14 4.30 3.43
N ASN A 21 -5.70 3.74 2.36
CA ASN A 21 -5.05 3.70 1.07
C ASN A 21 -4.90 5.11 0.46
N ILE A 22 -5.90 5.98 0.61
CA ILE A 22 -5.81 7.38 0.20
C ILE A 22 -4.68 8.09 0.95
N ILE A 23 -4.59 7.94 2.27
CA ILE A 23 -3.49 8.52 3.06
C ILE A 23 -2.14 7.97 2.62
N ALA A 24 -2.05 6.66 2.38
CA ALA A 24 -0.82 6.02 1.93
C ALA A 24 -0.40 6.53 0.54
N ILE A 25 -1.34 6.71 -0.40
CA ILE A 25 -1.08 7.29 -1.72
C ILE A 25 -0.57 8.72 -1.59
N ILE A 26 -1.20 9.55 -0.75
CA ILE A 26 -0.74 10.93 -0.51
C ILE A 26 0.70 10.92 0.03
N GLY A 27 0.99 10.07 1.02
CA GLY A 27 2.34 9.89 1.55
C GLY A 27 3.34 9.43 0.48
N ALA A 28 2.96 8.47 -0.35
CA ALA A 28 3.78 7.98 -1.45
C ALA A 28 4.08 9.05 -2.50
N VAL A 29 3.09 9.88 -2.86
CA VAL A 29 3.27 11.01 -3.77
C VAL A 29 4.24 12.02 -3.19
N ILE A 30 4.11 12.37 -1.91
CA ILE A 30 5.01 13.33 -1.24
C ILE A 30 6.44 12.78 -1.20
N ILE A 31 6.63 11.53 -0.75
CA ILE A 31 7.95 10.90 -0.67
C ILE A 31 8.56 10.77 -2.08
N GLY A 32 7.77 10.32 -3.05
CA GLY A 32 8.19 10.19 -4.44
C GLY A 32 8.55 11.53 -5.08
N ALA A 33 7.80 12.61 -4.79
CA ALA A 33 8.10 13.95 -5.28
C ALA A 33 9.39 14.51 -4.67
N ILE A 34 9.62 14.31 -3.37
CA ILE A 34 10.85 14.73 -2.70
C ILE A 34 12.05 13.95 -3.26
N ALA A 35 11.97 12.62 -3.28
CA ALA A 35 13.05 11.77 -3.78
C ALA A 35 13.35 12.02 -5.26
N GLY A 36 12.31 12.11 -6.09
CA GLY A 36 12.43 12.39 -7.50
C GLY A 36 12.92 13.80 -7.80
N GLY A 37 12.51 14.79 -7.00
CA GLY A 37 13.00 16.17 -7.11
C GLY A 37 14.49 16.29 -6.77
N VAL A 38 14.94 15.65 -5.68
CA VAL A 38 16.36 15.63 -5.29
C VAL A 38 17.21 14.92 -6.35
N LEU A 39 16.80 13.72 -6.78
CA LEU A 39 17.53 12.97 -7.81
C LEU A 39 17.53 13.69 -9.15
N GLY A 40 16.39 14.24 -9.57
CA GLY A 40 16.26 15.00 -10.80
C GLY A 40 17.13 16.26 -10.80
N PHE A 41 17.20 16.97 -9.67
CA PHE A 41 18.07 18.13 -9.49
C PHE A 41 19.56 17.76 -9.64
N ILE A 42 20.01 16.70 -8.94
CA ILE A 42 21.41 16.23 -9.02
C ILE A 42 21.76 15.81 -10.46
N LEU A 43 20.92 14.99 -11.09
CA LEU A 43 21.15 14.53 -12.46
C LEU A 43 21.13 15.68 -13.47
N GLY A 44 20.24 16.66 -13.28
CA GLY A 44 20.19 17.88 -14.08
C GLY A 44 21.48 18.72 -13.96
N MET A 45 22.04 18.84 -12.75
CA MET A 45 23.34 19.51 -12.54
C MET A 45 24.49 18.79 -13.24
N LEU A 46 24.40 17.46 -13.40
CA LEU A 46 25.37 16.64 -14.12
C LEU A 46 25.17 16.67 -15.65
N GLY A 47 24.20 17.45 -16.15
CA GLY A 47 23.93 17.59 -17.58
C GLY A 47 23.11 16.44 -18.19
N ALA A 48 22.48 15.61 -17.36
CA ALA A 48 21.62 14.53 -17.85
C ALA A 48 20.41 15.09 -18.61
N SER A 49 20.04 14.44 -19.72
CA SER A 49 18.82 14.80 -20.45
C SER A 49 17.57 14.47 -19.64
N THR A 50 16.49 15.21 -19.87
CA THR A 50 15.18 14.97 -19.23
C THR A 50 14.69 13.53 -19.40
N ASP A 51 14.97 12.91 -20.55
CA ASP A 51 14.59 11.51 -20.81
C ASP A 51 15.38 10.54 -19.94
N THR A 52 16.68 10.76 -19.77
CA THR A 52 17.53 9.97 -18.85
C THR A 52 17.06 10.13 -17.40
N ILE A 53 16.72 11.34 -17.00
CA ILE A 53 16.19 11.62 -15.65
C ILE A 53 14.89 10.86 -15.43
N LYS A 54 13.93 10.93 -16.38
CA LYS A 54 12.67 10.18 -16.29
C LYS A 54 12.90 8.67 -16.22
N LEU A 55 13.80 8.14 -17.04
CA LEU A 55 14.14 6.72 -17.07
C LEU A 55 14.64 6.21 -15.72
N ILE A 56 15.38 7.04 -14.97
CA ILE A 56 15.93 6.68 -13.65
C ILE A 56 14.91 6.95 -12.53
N VAL A 57 14.25 8.10 -12.54
CA VAL A 57 13.39 8.55 -11.43
C VAL A 57 12.03 7.85 -11.43
N GLN A 58 11.43 7.56 -12.59
CA GLN A 58 10.09 6.93 -12.66
C GLN A 58 10.05 5.54 -12.00
N PRO A 59 11.00 4.62 -12.25
CA PRO A 59 11.01 3.32 -11.57
C PRO A 59 11.11 3.45 -10.05
N ILE A 60 11.90 4.40 -9.55
CA ILE A 60 12.06 4.65 -8.11
C ILE A 60 10.73 5.10 -7.50
N GLY A 61 10.06 6.06 -8.12
CA GLY A 61 8.73 6.51 -7.70
C GLY A 61 7.70 5.38 -7.70
N PHE A 62 7.71 4.53 -8.74
CA PHE A 62 6.86 3.36 -8.83
C PHE A 62 7.11 2.36 -7.68
N LEU A 63 8.37 2.03 -7.40
CA LEU A 63 8.74 1.11 -6.32
C LEU A 63 8.35 1.64 -4.94
N ILE A 64 8.51 2.95 -4.70
CA ILE A 64 8.03 3.61 -3.47
C ILE A 64 6.51 3.49 -3.36
N GLY A 65 5.77 3.80 -4.42
CA GLY A 65 4.31 3.69 -4.45
C GLY A 65 3.84 2.25 -4.19
N LEU A 66 4.45 1.28 -4.85
CA LEU A 66 4.15 -0.13 -4.68
C LEU A 66 4.46 -0.61 -3.25
N GLY A 67 5.62 -0.24 -2.71
CA GLY A 67 6.03 -0.60 -1.35
C GLY A 67 5.12 -0.01 -0.28
N ILE A 68 4.60 1.21 -0.49
CA ILE A 68 3.67 1.84 0.45
C ILE A 68 2.27 1.23 0.38
N SER A 69 1.84 0.74 -0.79
CA SER A 69 0.50 0.16 -1.01
C SER A 69 0.18 -1.06 -0.11
N ILE A 70 1.19 -1.81 0.33
CA ILE A 70 0.99 -2.99 1.19
C ILE A 70 0.66 -2.61 2.64
N ILE A 71 1.01 -1.40 3.07
CA ILE A 71 0.86 -0.95 4.47
C ILE A 71 -0.63 -0.89 4.87
N PRO A 72 -1.53 -0.21 4.12
CA PRO A 72 -2.97 -0.25 4.40
C PRO A 72 -3.54 -1.65 4.51
N PHE A 73 -3.10 -2.57 3.64
CA PHE A 73 -3.57 -3.95 3.62
C PHE A 73 -3.18 -4.69 4.91
N LYS A 74 -1.89 -4.62 5.29
CA LYS A 74 -1.40 -5.22 6.54
C LYS A 74 -2.10 -4.66 7.77
N LEU A 75 -2.42 -3.36 7.80
CA LEU A 75 -3.10 -2.72 8.94
C LEU A 75 -4.55 -3.19 9.13
N ILE A 76 -5.17 -3.76 8.10
CA ILE A 76 -6.55 -4.23 8.14
C ILE A 76 -6.62 -5.70 8.52
N LEU A 77 -5.64 -6.48 8.11
CA LEU A 77 -5.40 -7.81 8.65
C LEU A 77 -5.07 -7.68 10.14
N GLY A 78 -5.94 -8.19 11.01
CA GLY A 78 -5.82 -8.05 12.47
C GLY A 78 -6.63 -6.88 13.07
N LYS A 79 -7.28 -6.04 12.25
CA LYS A 79 -8.15 -4.97 12.78
C LYS A 79 -9.40 -5.58 13.41
N ASN A 80 -9.75 -5.07 14.60
CA ASN A 80 -11.02 -5.34 15.24
C ASN A 80 -12.11 -4.36 14.73
N PHE A 81 -13.22 -4.91 14.23
CA PHE A 81 -14.39 -4.18 13.72
C PHE A 81 -15.56 -4.20 14.73
N GLY A 82 -15.31 -4.57 15.98
CA GLY A 82 -16.29 -4.69 17.07
C GLY A 82 -16.98 -6.04 17.04
N GLU A 83 -17.81 -6.27 16.01
CA GLU A 83 -18.54 -7.54 15.83
C GLU A 83 -17.63 -8.70 15.39
N PHE A 84 -16.51 -8.39 14.73
CA PHE A 84 -15.60 -9.38 14.15
C PHE A 84 -14.19 -8.80 14.00
N ARG A 85 -13.20 -9.67 13.76
CA ARG A 85 -11.83 -9.30 13.41
C ARG A 85 -11.35 -10.11 12.22
N LEU A 86 -10.48 -9.53 11.40
CA LEU A 86 -9.82 -10.27 10.31
C LEU A 86 -8.61 -11.00 10.87
N VAL A 87 -8.56 -12.31 10.72
CA VAL A 87 -7.47 -13.18 11.17
C VAL A 87 -7.06 -14.13 10.07
N LEU A 88 -5.78 -14.50 10.05
CA LEU A 88 -5.26 -15.58 9.23
C LEU A 88 -5.35 -16.86 10.05
N MET A 89 -5.98 -17.89 9.50
CA MET A 89 -6.02 -19.22 10.10
C MET A 89 -5.10 -20.14 9.28
N SER A 90 -4.34 -21.00 9.95
CA SER A 90 -3.53 -22.00 9.26
C SER A 90 -4.42 -23.13 8.76
N THR A 91 -4.23 -23.56 7.52
CA THR A 91 -4.91 -24.74 6.95
C THR A 91 -4.27 -26.07 7.44
N SER A 92 -3.15 -26.02 8.15
CA SER A 92 -2.32 -27.20 8.45
C SER A 92 -2.86 -28.19 9.49
N GLU A 93 -4.07 -27.99 10.04
CA GLU A 93 -4.69 -28.96 10.97
C GLU A 93 -5.84 -29.76 10.36
N GLU A 94 -6.24 -29.51 9.11
CA GLU A 94 -7.35 -30.24 8.48
C GLU A 94 -6.90 -31.54 7.76
N SER A 95 -5.65 -31.99 7.98
CA SER A 95 -5.11 -33.23 7.37
C SER A 95 -4.86 -34.39 8.33
N ASN A 96 -5.11 -34.25 9.63
CA ASN A 96 -4.95 -35.34 10.59
C ASN A 96 -6.01 -35.30 11.70
N THR A 97 -7.17 -35.89 11.42
CA THR A 97 -8.09 -36.72 12.27
C THR A 97 -9.55 -36.44 11.97
#